data_AF-A0A8B3RGF2-F1
#
_entry.id   AF-A0A8B3RGF2-F1
#
_cell.length_a   1.000
_cell.length_b   1.000
_cell.length_c   1.000
_cell.angle_alpha   90.00
_cell.angle_beta   90.00
_cell.angle_gamma   90.00
#
_symmetry.space_group_name_H-M   'P 1'
#
loop_
_entity.id
_entity.type
_entity.pdbx_description
1 polymer ?
#
loop_
_entity_poly.entity_id
_entity_poly.type
_entity_poly.pdbx_seq_one_letter_code
_entity_poly.pdbx_strand_id
1 'polypeptide(L)'
;MDIDSEGPHAIVAGTTGSGKSVLLQCWCLALAVAYPPDRLGFVFLDFKGGSALDRLAALPHVRGCVNDLDLSYASRALRALEDELSCREHLAARHHVSDIRQLPDAPARLMIVVDEFHMLNEQLPGYMDRLLRVASLGRSLGMHLVVCTQNPMVEINASMKANMSLRICLRVQDAMQSQEMIGSALASTIPVDCPGTAVLNHEGECVILQCLQPSNIGALTVQIHQSARFFGQTNRAMLFTPPLPSDIDEDELSCMHIDACSDASRILIGVADTGVSFEPAFIDLCAGSVAIIAPPHRGAHTLLERIRREAMRHGTPVDCFPDADEALEPMKYMSGDNALRLSIADTSTLTVFSLRTSRPLRIPDHASVRIVFACGDRNADLADGIPADMLADHAPSEFMRPGRAVLLEQGCARLIQCIRDRSGT
;
A
#
# COMPACT_ATOMS: atom_id res chain seq x y z
N MET A 1 10.05 -8.21 26.74
CA MET A 1 8.67 -7.80 26.47
C MET A 1 8.17 -8.59 25.28
N ASP A 2 7.46 -9.68 25.55
CA ASP A 2 6.68 -10.39 24.53
C ASP A 2 5.25 -9.87 24.54
N ILE A 3 4.84 -9.28 23.41
CA ILE A 3 3.54 -8.64 23.26
C ILE A 3 2.38 -9.65 23.36
N ASP A 4 2.67 -10.95 23.21
CA ASP A 4 1.66 -11.98 23.30
C ASP A 4 1.29 -12.36 24.75
N SER A 5 2.26 -12.34 25.65
CA SER A 5 2.06 -12.66 27.07
C SER A 5 1.79 -11.43 27.95
N GLU A 6 2.31 -10.26 27.60
CA GLU A 6 2.31 -9.07 28.47
C GLU A 6 1.22 -8.03 28.13
N GLY A 7 0.59 -8.13 26.96
CA GLY A 7 -0.49 -7.24 26.53
C GLY A 7 -0.45 -7.00 25.01
N PRO A 8 -1.55 -7.28 24.27
CA PRO A 8 -1.52 -7.34 22.81
C PRO A 8 -1.22 -6.01 22.13
N HIS A 9 -1.42 -4.89 22.83
CA HIS A 9 -1.21 -3.55 22.31
C HIS A 9 -0.48 -2.72 23.36
N ALA A 10 0.39 -1.84 22.90
CA ALA A 10 1.27 -1.06 23.76
C ALA A 10 1.20 0.44 23.47
N ILE A 11 1.25 1.24 24.52
CA ILE A 11 1.44 2.68 24.41
C ILE A 11 2.82 3.05 24.91
N VAL A 12 3.55 3.81 24.10
CA VAL A 12 4.89 4.32 24.41
C VAL A 12 4.83 5.85 24.49
N ALA A 13 4.99 6.40 25.68
CA ALA A 13 5.04 7.84 25.88
C ALA A 13 6.46 8.32 26.14
N GLY A 14 6.84 9.47 25.58
CA GLY A 14 8.13 10.09 25.87
C GLY A 14 8.37 11.36 25.07
N THR A 15 8.95 12.36 25.73
CA THR A 15 9.33 13.63 25.11
C THR A 15 10.43 13.46 24.07
N THR A 16 10.61 14.45 23.19
CA THR A 16 11.75 14.47 22.25
C THR A 16 13.09 14.31 23.00
N GLY A 17 13.97 13.45 22.48
CA GLY A 17 15.26 13.15 23.10
C GLY A 17 15.21 12.19 24.28
N SER A 18 14.04 11.66 24.66
CA SER A 18 13.91 10.67 25.75
C SER A 18 14.43 9.27 25.38
N GLY A 19 14.66 8.99 24.10
CA GLY A 19 15.13 7.68 23.62
C GLY A 19 14.04 6.76 23.04
N LYS A 20 12.83 7.29 22.80
CA LYS A 20 11.68 6.53 22.24
C LYS A 20 12.03 5.74 20.97
N SER A 21 12.68 6.40 20.00
CA SER A 21 13.16 5.79 18.77
C SER A 21 14.14 4.62 19.01
N VAL A 22 15.03 4.75 20.00
CA VAL A 22 15.99 3.70 20.36
C VAL A 22 15.27 2.53 21.02
N LEU A 23 14.31 2.79 21.92
CA LEU A 23 13.46 1.75 22.50
C LEU A 23 12.75 0.94 21.40
N LEU A 24 12.13 1.59 20.42
CA LEU A 24 11.43 0.92 19.32
C LEU A 24 12.39 0.07 18.47
N GLN A 25 13.56 0.60 18.15
CA GLN A 25 14.61 -0.14 17.45
C GLN A 25 15.04 -1.39 18.21
N CYS A 26 15.35 -1.25 19.49
CA CYS A 26 15.77 -2.39 20.33
C CYS A 26 14.68 -3.42 20.46
N TRP A 27 13.43 -2.99 20.65
CA TRP A 27 12.30 -3.90 20.80
C TRP A 27 12.05 -4.70 19.52
N CYS A 28 11.97 -4.03 18.37
CA CYS A 28 11.75 -4.69 17.09
C CYS A 28 12.92 -5.63 16.74
N LEU A 29 14.17 -5.21 16.97
CA LEU A 29 15.34 -6.06 16.73
C LEU A 29 15.36 -7.29 17.65
N ALA A 30 15.06 -7.12 18.94
CA ALA A 30 14.99 -8.24 19.87
C ALA A 30 13.94 -9.27 19.44
N LEU A 31 12.77 -8.80 18.98
CA LEU A 31 11.72 -9.67 18.45
C LEU A 31 12.12 -10.33 17.12
N ALA A 32 12.79 -9.61 16.23
CA ALA A 32 13.28 -10.13 14.95
C ALA A 32 14.36 -11.20 15.11
N VAL A 33 15.17 -11.10 16.17
CA VAL A 33 16.16 -12.13 16.55
C VAL A 33 15.48 -13.35 17.17
N ALA A 34 14.43 -13.15 17.98
CA ALA A 34 13.74 -14.23 18.68
C ALA A 34 12.77 -15.01 17.79
N TYR A 35 12.15 -14.34 16.80
CA TYR A 35 11.09 -14.90 15.99
C TYR A 35 11.42 -14.80 14.51
N PRO A 36 11.22 -15.87 13.72
CA PRO A 36 11.41 -15.81 12.28
C PRO A 36 10.32 -15.01 11.52
N PRO A 37 10.61 -14.50 10.30
CA PRO A 37 9.66 -13.77 9.45
C PRO A 37 8.32 -14.46 9.14
N ASP A 38 8.28 -15.80 9.14
CA ASP A 38 7.03 -16.55 8.96
C ASP A 38 6.14 -16.59 10.22
N ARG A 39 6.66 -16.17 11.38
CA ARG A 39 5.95 -16.08 12.66
C ARG A 39 5.72 -14.65 13.14
N LEU A 40 6.48 -13.68 12.63
CA LEU A 40 6.37 -12.27 12.99
C LEU A 40 6.62 -11.38 11.77
N GLY A 41 5.75 -10.40 11.56
CA GLY A 41 5.94 -9.32 10.62
C GLY A 41 5.79 -7.95 11.28
N PHE A 42 6.42 -6.93 10.68
CA PHE A 42 6.31 -5.53 11.13
C PHE A 42 5.65 -4.65 10.08
N VAL A 43 4.80 -3.73 10.52
CA VAL A 43 4.37 -2.56 9.74
C VAL A 43 4.77 -1.32 10.51
N PHE A 44 5.50 -0.42 9.85
CA PHE A 44 5.95 0.84 10.44
C PHE A 44 5.22 2.00 9.79
N LEU A 45 4.62 2.86 10.62
CA LEU A 45 4.06 4.15 10.24
C LEU A 45 4.85 5.22 11.01
N ASP A 46 5.87 5.81 10.37
CA ASP A 46 6.70 6.88 10.93
C ASP A 46 6.24 8.23 10.36
N PHE A 47 5.63 9.04 11.22
CA PHE A 47 5.09 10.35 10.87
C PHE A 47 6.11 11.49 11.01
N LYS A 48 7.36 11.19 11.37
CA LYS A 48 8.43 12.18 11.50
C LYS A 48 9.48 12.00 10.41
N GLY A 49 9.99 13.12 9.88
CA GLY A 49 11.07 13.22 8.88
C GLY A 49 12.45 12.71 9.32
N GLY A 50 12.52 11.62 10.10
CA GLY A 50 13.65 11.26 10.94
C GLY A 50 13.78 9.77 11.23
N SER A 51 13.44 8.91 10.26
CA SER A 51 13.99 7.59 9.91
C SER A 51 14.43 6.61 11.01
N ALA A 52 13.89 6.71 12.22
CA ALA A 52 14.24 5.78 13.28
C ALA A 52 13.84 4.35 12.90
N LEU A 53 12.65 4.20 12.32
CA LEU A 53 12.13 2.91 11.87
C LEU A 53 12.68 2.50 10.49
N ASP A 54 13.13 3.45 9.65
CA ASP A 54 13.73 3.14 8.34
C ASP A 54 14.97 2.25 8.44
N ARG A 55 15.74 2.41 9.52
CA ARG A 55 16.90 1.55 9.79
C ARG A 55 16.52 0.07 9.94
N LEU A 56 15.25 -0.19 10.23
CA LEU A 56 14.67 -1.53 10.34
C LEU A 56 13.96 -1.97 9.06
N ALA A 57 13.72 -1.08 8.08
CA ALA A 57 12.96 -1.38 6.86
C ALA A 57 13.57 -2.53 6.05
N ALA A 58 14.88 -2.76 6.19
CA ALA A 58 15.60 -3.85 5.53
C ALA A 58 15.46 -5.21 6.24
N LEU A 59 14.78 -5.31 7.39
CA LEU A 59 14.54 -6.61 8.04
C LEU A 59 13.61 -7.48 7.18
N PRO A 60 13.85 -8.80 7.07
CA PRO A 60 12.98 -9.70 6.30
C PRO A 60 11.57 -9.86 6.90
N HIS A 61 11.37 -9.37 8.12
CA HIS A 61 10.07 -9.32 8.81
C HIS A 61 9.20 -8.15 8.34
N VAL A 62 9.76 -7.13 7.69
CA VAL A 62 9.01 -5.93 7.34
C VAL A 62 8.03 -6.24 6.21
N ARG A 63 6.77 -5.89 6.48
CA ARG A 63 5.62 -6.06 5.58
C ARG A 63 5.10 -4.72 5.07
N GLY A 64 5.61 -3.60 5.58
CA GLY A 64 5.16 -2.26 5.21
C GLY A 64 5.91 -1.19 5.99
N CYS A 65 6.30 -0.10 5.33
CA CYS A 65 6.98 1.03 5.95
C CYS A 65 6.51 2.32 5.27
N VAL A 66 5.82 3.18 6.00
CA VAL A 66 5.39 4.52 5.56
C VAL A 66 6.18 5.55 6.34
N ASN A 67 6.85 6.43 5.62
CA ASN A 67 7.74 7.45 6.17
C ASN A 67 7.27 8.84 5.72
N ASP A 68 7.72 9.88 6.43
CA ASP A 68 7.57 11.30 6.04
C ASP A 68 6.14 11.78 5.79
N LEU A 69 5.15 11.04 6.29
CA LEU A 69 3.75 11.41 6.24
C LEU A 69 3.21 11.67 4.83
N ASP A 70 3.58 10.83 3.86
CA ASP A 70 2.81 10.73 2.63
C ASP A 70 1.40 10.23 2.97
N LEU A 71 0.42 11.13 2.97
CA LEU A 71 -0.98 10.83 3.30
C LEU A 71 -1.60 9.78 2.39
N SER A 72 -1.22 9.77 1.11
CA SER A 72 -1.71 8.77 0.15
C SER A 72 -1.15 7.39 0.51
N TYR A 73 0.11 7.33 0.93
CA TYR A 73 0.74 6.09 1.34
C TYR A 73 0.26 5.60 2.72
N ALA A 74 0.05 6.51 3.67
CA ALA A 74 -0.49 6.21 4.99
C ALA A 74 -1.93 5.69 4.91
N SER A 75 -2.80 6.35 4.14
CA SER A 75 -4.18 5.90 3.93
C SER A 75 -4.24 4.51 3.28
N ARG A 76 -3.38 4.26 2.28
CA ARG A 76 -3.17 2.94 1.67
C ARG A 76 -2.75 1.88 2.70
N ALA A 77 -1.76 2.18 3.53
CA ALA A 77 -1.31 1.27 4.58
C ALA A 77 -2.43 0.93 5.58
N LEU A 78 -3.22 1.93 5.99
CA LEU A 78 -4.35 1.74 6.91
C LEU A 78 -5.49 0.92 6.29
N ARG A 79 -5.77 1.08 5.00
CA ARG A 79 -6.71 0.21 4.25
C ARG A 79 -6.20 -1.23 4.23
N ALA A 80 -4.92 -1.44 3.93
CA ALA A 80 -4.30 -2.77 3.92
C ALA A 80 -4.36 -3.48 5.27
N LEU A 81 -4.18 -2.73 6.37
CA LEU A 81 -4.31 -3.26 7.73
C LEU A 81 -5.76 -3.66 8.06
N GLU A 82 -6.75 -2.91 7.57
CA GLU A 82 -8.16 -3.25 7.74
C GLU A 82 -8.56 -4.48 6.92
N ASP A 83 -8.04 -4.61 5.70
CA ASP A 83 -8.24 -5.79 4.85
C ASP A 83 -7.61 -7.03 5.47
N GLU A 84 -6.39 -6.91 6.02
CA GLU A 84 -5.74 -8.00 6.75
C GLU A 84 -6.53 -8.42 7.99
N LEU A 85 -7.01 -7.45 8.78
CA LEU A 85 -7.87 -7.72 9.94
C LEU A 85 -9.10 -8.52 9.51
N SER A 86 -9.79 -8.05 8.47
CA SER A 86 -10.98 -8.69 7.93
C SER A 86 -10.68 -10.09 7.38
N CYS A 87 -9.58 -10.26 6.65
CA CYS A 87 -9.13 -11.56 6.14
C CYS A 87 -8.91 -12.57 7.28
N ARG A 88 -8.25 -12.13 8.36
CA ARG A 88 -8.01 -12.95 9.55
C ARG A 88 -9.28 -13.30 10.30
N GLU A 89 -10.23 -12.38 10.42
CA GLU A 89 -11.56 -12.66 10.99
C GLU A 89 -12.28 -13.75 10.21
N HIS A 90 -12.33 -13.63 8.87
CA HIS A 90 -12.95 -14.63 8.01
C HIS A 90 -12.25 -15.99 8.12
N LEU A 91 -10.92 -16.01 8.21
CA LEU A 91 -10.15 -17.24 8.41
C LEU A 91 -10.51 -17.90 9.75
N ALA A 92 -10.48 -17.15 10.85
CA ALA A 92 -10.85 -17.67 12.17
C ALA A 92 -12.29 -18.20 12.20
N ALA A 93 -13.23 -17.45 11.60
CA ALA A 93 -14.64 -17.84 11.50
C ALA A 93 -14.83 -19.12 10.67
N ARG A 94 -14.14 -19.25 9.53
CA ARG A 94 -14.19 -20.43 8.65
C ARG A 94 -13.71 -21.70 9.37
N HIS A 95 -12.74 -21.56 10.27
CA HIS A 95 -12.21 -22.66 11.07
C HIS A 95 -12.88 -22.82 12.44
N HIS A 96 -13.88 -21.99 12.75
CA HIS A 96 -14.61 -21.98 14.03
C HIS A 96 -13.70 -21.87 15.26
N VAL A 97 -12.60 -21.11 15.15
CA VAL A 97 -11.68 -20.84 16.26
C VAL A 97 -11.92 -19.43 16.80
N SER A 98 -11.83 -19.28 18.12
CA SER A 98 -11.92 -17.97 18.77
C SER A 98 -10.59 -17.20 18.73
N ASP A 99 -9.50 -17.89 18.40
CA ASP A 99 -8.16 -17.33 18.31
C ASP A 99 -7.42 -17.96 17.12
N ILE A 100 -6.92 -17.12 16.23
CA ILE A 100 -6.29 -17.54 14.98
C ILE A 100 -5.01 -18.37 15.22
N ARG A 101 -4.38 -18.23 16.40
CA ARG A 101 -3.18 -18.98 16.78
C ARG A 101 -3.46 -20.46 17.04
N GLN A 102 -4.73 -20.85 17.16
CA GLN A 102 -5.14 -22.25 17.26
C GLN A 102 -5.03 -22.98 15.92
N LEU A 103 -4.84 -22.26 14.81
CA LEU A 103 -4.68 -22.85 13.49
C LEU A 103 -3.27 -23.45 13.33
N PRO A 104 -3.14 -24.63 12.70
CA PRO A 104 -1.82 -25.22 12.39
C PRO A 104 -0.96 -24.30 11.51
N ASP A 105 -1.60 -23.66 10.53
CA ASP A 105 -0.98 -22.73 9.59
C ASP A 105 -1.41 -21.28 9.89
N ALA A 106 -1.37 -20.89 11.16
CA ALA A 106 -1.72 -19.54 11.57
C ALA A 106 -0.86 -18.49 10.81
N PRO A 107 -1.44 -17.38 10.36
CA PRO A 107 -0.67 -16.30 9.77
C PRO A 107 0.33 -15.73 10.78
N ALA A 108 1.47 -15.24 10.29
CA ALA A 108 2.47 -14.55 11.11
C ALA A 108 1.82 -13.45 11.93
N ARG A 109 2.24 -13.31 13.19
CA ARG A 109 1.81 -12.18 14.02
C ARG A 109 2.25 -10.88 13.36
N LEU A 110 1.41 -9.85 13.42
CA LEU A 110 1.72 -8.55 12.82
C LEU A 110 1.86 -7.50 13.92
N MET A 111 3.04 -6.92 14.07
CA MET A 111 3.28 -5.79 14.96
C MET A 111 3.26 -4.51 14.15
N ILE A 112 2.28 -3.66 14.44
CA ILE A 112 2.04 -2.37 13.78
C ILE A 112 2.57 -1.29 14.72
N VAL A 113 3.63 -0.60 14.33
CA VAL A 113 4.21 0.49 15.12
C VAL A 113 3.87 1.80 14.47
N VAL A 114 3.22 2.66 15.24
CA VAL A 114 2.83 4.01 14.85
C VAL A 114 3.63 5.00 15.69
N ASP A 115 4.62 5.66 15.09
CA ASP A 115 5.36 6.73 15.75
C ASP A 115 4.69 8.09 15.50
N GLU A 116 4.65 8.96 16.51
CA GLU A 116 3.96 10.27 16.48
C GLU A 116 2.46 10.17 16.11
N PHE A 117 1.71 9.40 16.91
CA PHE A 117 0.30 9.11 16.69
C PHE A 117 -0.64 10.31 16.52
N HIS A 118 -0.38 11.44 17.18
CA HIS A 118 -1.21 12.64 16.98
C HIS A 118 -1.29 13.07 15.52
N MET A 119 -0.21 12.90 14.76
CA MET A 119 -0.18 13.31 13.36
C MET A 119 -1.21 12.54 12.53
N LEU A 120 -1.42 11.26 12.85
CA LEU A 120 -2.46 10.47 12.23
C LEU A 120 -3.86 10.98 12.60
N ASN A 121 -4.06 11.33 13.87
CA ASN A 121 -5.35 11.85 14.35
C ASN A 121 -5.69 13.20 13.69
N GLU A 122 -4.68 14.06 13.47
CA GLU A 122 -4.85 15.37 12.85
C GLU A 122 -5.08 15.28 11.34
N GLN A 123 -4.29 14.45 10.63
CA GLN A 123 -4.32 14.44 9.16
C GLN A 123 -5.24 13.38 8.56
N LEU A 124 -5.53 12.30 9.29
CA LEU A 124 -6.38 11.20 8.86
C LEU A 124 -7.42 10.81 9.93
N PRO A 125 -8.25 11.76 10.43
CA PRO A 125 -9.18 11.50 11.53
C PRO A 125 -10.18 10.37 11.23
N GLY A 126 -10.62 10.23 9.97
CA GLY A 126 -11.53 9.16 9.54
C GLY A 126 -10.94 7.74 9.58
N TYR A 127 -9.62 7.61 9.78
CA TYR A 127 -8.95 6.32 9.89
C TYR A 127 -8.69 5.90 11.34
N MET A 128 -8.97 6.77 12.32
CA MET A 128 -8.77 6.48 13.74
C MET A 128 -9.61 5.28 14.20
N ASP A 129 -10.88 5.25 13.79
CA ASP A 129 -11.81 4.16 14.13
C ASP A 129 -11.31 2.80 13.61
N ARG A 130 -10.62 2.79 12.47
CA ARG A 130 -10.04 1.57 11.88
C ARG A 130 -8.90 1.03 12.73
N LEU A 131 -8.01 1.89 13.23
CA LEU A 131 -6.96 1.46 14.17
C LEU A 131 -7.52 1.02 15.52
N LEU A 132 -8.54 1.70 16.04
CA LEU A 132 -9.20 1.28 17.27
C LEU A 132 -9.88 -0.09 17.14
N ARG A 133 -10.38 -0.42 15.94
CA ARG A 133 -10.88 -1.77 15.63
C ARG A 133 -9.77 -2.81 15.71
N VAL A 134 -8.57 -2.51 15.18
CA VAL A 134 -7.38 -3.37 15.35
C VAL A 134 -7.03 -3.53 16.83
N ALA A 135 -7.05 -2.45 17.62
CA ALA A 135 -6.78 -2.53 19.07
C ALA A 135 -7.82 -3.39 19.83
N SER A 136 -9.06 -3.44 19.33
CA SER A 136 -10.14 -4.18 20.00
C SER A 136 -10.17 -5.67 19.65
N LEU A 137 -9.87 -6.02 18.39
CA LEU A 137 -9.98 -7.39 17.87
C LEU A 137 -8.63 -8.08 17.67
N GLY A 138 -7.56 -7.29 17.55
CA GLY A 138 -6.24 -7.72 17.10
C GLY A 138 -5.62 -8.81 17.95
N ARG A 139 -5.86 -8.84 19.27
CA ARG A 139 -5.37 -9.89 20.17
C ARG A 139 -5.66 -11.30 19.65
N SER A 140 -6.94 -11.57 19.35
CA SER A 140 -7.40 -12.89 18.88
C SER A 140 -6.99 -13.21 17.45
N LEU A 141 -6.57 -12.19 16.70
CA LEU A 141 -6.20 -12.26 15.29
C LEU A 141 -4.68 -12.13 15.09
N GLY A 142 -3.89 -12.11 16.17
CA GLY A 142 -2.44 -11.97 16.11
C GLY A 142 -1.98 -10.66 15.47
N MET A 143 -2.74 -9.58 15.62
CA MET A 143 -2.39 -8.22 15.20
C MET A 143 -2.20 -7.35 16.44
N HIS A 144 -1.02 -6.75 16.56
CA HIS A 144 -0.56 -6.04 17.74
C HIS A 144 -0.25 -4.60 17.36
N LEU A 145 -0.69 -3.65 18.18
CA LEU A 145 -0.60 -2.22 17.88
C LEU A 145 0.28 -1.55 18.93
N VAL A 146 1.34 -0.88 18.49
CA VAL A 146 2.22 -0.07 19.32
C VAL A 146 2.07 1.38 18.90
N VAL A 147 1.52 2.20 19.79
CA VAL A 147 1.28 3.62 19.54
C VAL A 147 2.26 4.44 20.34
N CYS A 148 2.94 5.37 19.68
CA CYS A 148 3.93 6.22 20.32
C CYS A 148 3.47 7.68 20.31
N THR A 149 3.65 8.35 21.45
CA THR A 149 3.17 9.72 21.67
C THR A 149 4.20 10.55 22.45
N GLN A 150 4.22 11.85 22.21
CA GLN A 150 4.96 12.80 23.05
C GLN A 150 4.07 13.41 24.14
N ASN A 151 2.75 13.47 23.92
CA ASN A 151 1.80 14.05 24.87
C ASN A 151 0.63 13.07 25.16
N PRO A 152 0.81 12.13 26.09
CA PRO A 152 -0.17 11.09 26.38
C PRO A 152 -1.52 11.62 26.89
N MET A 153 -1.56 12.81 27.50
CA MET A 153 -2.77 13.40 28.06
C MET A 153 -3.79 13.83 27.00
N VAL A 154 -3.30 14.31 25.85
CA VAL A 154 -4.14 14.83 24.77
C VAL A 154 -4.45 13.74 23.75
N GLU A 155 -3.49 12.87 23.49
CA GLU A 155 -3.53 11.97 22.33
C GLU A 155 -4.19 10.61 22.66
N ILE A 156 -4.26 10.20 23.93
CA ILE A 156 -4.74 8.88 24.32
C ILE A 156 -6.15 8.96 24.91
N ASN A 157 -7.12 8.40 24.18
CA ASN A 157 -8.50 8.30 24.62
C ASN A 157 -8.77 7.09 25.55
N ALA A 158 -9.97 7.03 26.13
CA ALA A 158 -10.36 5.96 27.05
C ALA A 158 -10.38 4.57 26.39
N SER A 159 -10.82 4.48 25.13
CA SER A 159 -10.87 3.23 24.38
C SER A 159 -9.48 2.63 24.14
N MET A 160 -8.48 3.48 23.87
CA MET A 160 -7.09 3.06 23.78
C MET A 160 -6.58 2.55 25.14
N LYS A 161 -6.85 3.27 26.23
CA LYS A 161 -6.43 2.85 27.58
C LYS A 161 -7.03 1.50 28.00
N ALA A 162 -8.26 1.22 27.55
CA ALA A 162 -8.95 -0.04 27.83
C ALA A 162 -8.37 -1.23 27.03
N ASN A 163 -7.97 -1.00 25.78
CA ASN A 163 -7.48 -2.06 24.89
C ASN A 163 -5.95 -2.21 24.86
N MET A 164 -5.22 -1.20 25.32
CA MET A 164 -3.74 -1.15 25.30
C MET A 164 -3.19 -1.19 26.72
N SER A 165 -3.03 -2.41 27.23
CA SER A 165 -2.63 -2.67 28.61
C SER A 165 -1.14 -2.43 28.86
N LEU A 166 -0.28 -2.65 27.85
CA LEU A 166 1.16 -2.49 28.00
C LEU A 166 1.53 -1.00 27.91
N ARG A 167 2.05 -0.42 28.99
CA ARG A 167 2.36 1.02 29.04
C ARG A 167 3.81 1.24 29.41
N ILE A 168 4.55 1.84 28.48
CA ILE A 168 5.97 2.17 28.62
C ILE A 168 6.09 3.68 28.60
N CYS A 169 6.64 4.26 29.66
CA CYS A 169 6.79 5.70 29.80
C CYS A 169 8.27 6.04 29.94
N LEU A 170 8.85 6.64 28.91
CA LEU A 170 10.15 7.31 29.01
C LEU A 170 9.97 8.68 29.68
N ARG A 171 11.04 9.48 29.71
CA ARG A 171 11.01 10.83 30.28
C ARG A 171 9.88 11.69 29.67
N VAL A 172 8.94 12.10 30.53
CA VAL A 172 7.80 12.99 30.23
C VAL A 172 8.01 14.37 30.84
N GLN A 173 7.16 15.35 30.50
CA GLN A 173 7.33 16.74 30.95
C GLN A 173 6.97 16.93 32.43
N ASP A 174 5.92 16.26 32.90
CA ASP A 174 5.40 16.44 34.25
C ASP A 174 4.88 15.13 34.88
N ALA A 175 4.63 15.20 36.19
CA ALA A 175 4.16 14.05 36.97
C ALA A 175 2.75 13.61 36.59
N MET A 176 1.91 14.49 36.03
CA MET A 176 0.53 14.17 35.63
C MET A 176 0.52 13.27 34.40
N GLN A 177 1.35 13.57 33.39
CA GLN A 177 1.57 12.71 32.23
C GLN A 177 2.08 11.32 32.65
N SER A 178 3.02 11.29 33.60
CA SER A 178 3.54 10.03 34.16
C SER A 178 2.44 9.24 34.88
N GLN A 179 1.67 9.92 35.73
CA GLN A 179 0.58 9.30 36.49
C GLN A 179 -0.49 8.71 35.57
N GLU A 180 -0.85 9.43 34.50
CA GLU A 180 -1.82 8.97 33.51
C GLU A 180 -1.34 7.72 32.76
N MET A 181 -0.05 7.68 32.43
CA MET A 181 0.53 6.57 31.68
C MET A 181 0.76 5.33 32.51
N ILE A 182 1.38 5.47 33.69
CA ILE A 182 1.90 4.32 34.44
C ILE A 182 1.40 4.29 35.89
N GLY A 183 0.45 5.14 36.27
CA GLY A 183 -0.09 5.18 37.64
C GLY A 183 0.92 5.66 38.69
N SER A 184 2.03 6.26 38.24
CA SER A 184 3.14 6.69 39.10
C SER A 184 3.82 7.92 38.51
N ALA A 185 4.44 8.76 39.36
CA ALA A 185 5.23 9.92 38.93
C ALA A 185 6.65 9.56 38.47
N LEU A 186 7.08 8.30 38.55
CA LEU A 186 8.47 7.88 38.33
C LEU A 186 9.05 8.32 36.97
N ALA A 187 8.27 8.27 35.89
CA ALA A 187 8.79 8.64 34.56
C ALA A 187 9.10 10.14 34.42
N SER A 188 8.45 10.99 35.21
CA SER A 188 8.76 12.44 35.27
C SER A 188 10.06 12.76 36.01
N THR A 189 10.56 11.82 36.82
CA THR A 189 11.82 11.97 37.57
C THR A 189 13.05 11.50 36.80
N ILE A 190 12.88 10.93 35.61
CA ILE A 190 13.99 10.46 34.77
C ILE A 190 14.88 11.67 34.38
N PRO A 191 16.19 11.62 34.65
CA PRO A 191 17.12 12.69 34.27
C PRO A 191 17.21 12.92 32.76
N VAL A 192 17.50 14.16 32.35
CA VAL A 192 17.60 14.54 30.92
C VAL A 192 18.79 13.89 30.22
N ASP A 193 19.89 13.67 30.95
CA ASP A 193 21.13 13.04 30.51
C ASP A 193 21.08 11.50 30.50
N CYS A 194 19.93 10.90 30.83
CA CYS A 194 19.69 9.46 30.79
C CYS A 194 18.64 9.09 29.72
N PRO A 195 18.89 9.33 28.42
CA PRO A 195 17.99 8.87 27.36
C PRO A 195 17.94 7.33 27.33
N GLY A 196 16.79 6.78 26.97
CA GLY A 196 16.54 5.35 26.92
C GLY A 196 16.11 4.73 28.25
N THR A 197 16.16 5.47 29.36
CA THR A 197 15.49 5.04 30.59
C THR A 197 13.97 5.10 30.37
N ALA A 198 13.29 4.01 30.71
CA ALA A 198 11.84 3.92 30.68
C ALA A 198 11.32 3.26 31.94
N VAL A 199 10.07 3.54 32.27
CA VAL A 199 9.31 2.85 33.30
C VAL A 199 8.20 2.07 32.62
N LEU A 200 8.19 0.77 32.86
CA LEU A 200 7.14 -0.14 32.43
C LEU A 200 6.18 -0.33 33.61
N ASN A 201 4.88 -0.18 33.38
CA ASN A 201 3.88 -0.69 34.32
C ASN A 201 3.44 -2.07 33.85
N HIS A 202 3.73 -3.09 34.66
CA HIS A 202 3.27 -4.45 34.46
C HIS A 202 2.46 -4.89 35.68
N GLU A 203 1.17 -5.12 35.49
CA GLU A 203 0.24 -5.59 36.54
C GLU A 203 0.23 -4.72 37.83
N GLY A 204 0.49 -3.41 37.68
CA GLY A 204 0.52 -2.47 38.81
C GLY A 204 1.90 -2.27 39.43
N GLU A 205 2.91 -3.04 39.02
CA GLU A 205 4.30 -2.84 39.42
C GLU A 205 5.06 -1.99 38.39
N CYS A 206 5.78 -0.97 38.88
CA CYS A 206 6.63 -0.15 38.05
C CYS A 206 8.05 -0.73 37.99
N VAL A 207 8.46 -1.16 36.80
CA VAL A 207 9.81 -1.66 36.53
C VAL A 207 10.59 -0.60 35.73
N ILE A 208 11.74 -0.19 36.25
CA ILE A 208 12.65 0.71 35.53
C ILE A 208 13.55 -0.12 34.62
N LEU A 209 13.64 0.26 33.36
CA LEU A 209 14.50 -0.37 32.36
C LEU A 209 15.35 0.68 31.64
N GLN A 210 16.54 0.28 31.22
CA GLN A 210 17.46 1.11 30.45
C GLN A 210 17.64 0.50 29.06
N CYS A 211 17.22 1.21 28.03
CA CYS A 211 17.46 0.82 26.65
C CYS A 211 18.91 1.10 26.28
N LEU A 212 19.60 0.09 25.79
CA LEU A 212 20.93 0.24 25.21
C LEU A 212 20.78 0.48 23.71
N GLN A 213 21.43 1.50 23.16
CA GLN A 213 21.41 1.72 21.72
C GLN A 213 22.10 0.56 20.98
N PRO A 214 21.50 0.01 19.90
CA PRO A 214 22.14 -1.02 19.12
C PRO A 214 23.40 -0.44 18.46
N SER A 215 24.54 -1.10 18.65
CA SER A 215 25.83 -0.62 18.12
C SER A 215 25.91 -0.72 16.59
N ASN A 216 25.29 -1.75 15.99
CA ASN A 216 25.29 -1.95 14.54
C ASN A 216 24.02 -2.67 14.06
N ILE A 217 22.98 -1.90 13.73
CA ILE A 217 21.70 -2.42 13.19
C ILE A 217 21.94 -3.14 11.86
N GLY A 218 22.76 -2.60 10.97
CA GLY A 218 23.03 -3.21 9.65
C GLY A 218 23.62 -4.61 9.76
N ALA A 219 24.58 -4.82 10.66
CA ALA A 219 25.15 -6.15 10.92
C ALA A 219 24.10 -7.13 11.45
N LEU A 220 23.24 -6.70 12.40
CA LEU A 220 22.14 -7.53 12.90
C LEU A 220 21.16 -7.89 11.78
N THR A 221 20.78 -6.93 10.93
CA THR A 221 19.89 -7.15 9.79
C THR A 221 20.48 -8.17 8.82
N VAL A 222 21.78 -8.11 8.51
CA VAL A 222 22.46 -9.09 7.66
C VAL A 222 22.42 -10.49 8.28
N GLN A 223 22.69 -10.61 9.59
CA GLN A 223 22.63 -11.89 10.30
C GLN A 223 21.21 -12.47 10.33
N ILE A 224 20.20 -11.62 10.54
CA ILE A 224 18.79 -12.03 10.50
C ILE A 224 18.41 -12.54 9.11
N HIS A 225 18.84 -11.86 8.03
CA HIS A 225 18.65 -12.33 6.65
C HIS A 225 19.34 -13.67 6.39
N GLN A 226 20.59 -13.84 6.84
CA GLN A 226 21.32 -15.09 6.68
C GLN A 226 20.63 -16.24 7.39
N SER A 227 20.16 -16.01 8.63
CA SER A 227 19.38 -16.98 9.40
C SER A 227 18.07 -17.34 8.68
N ALA A 228 17.29 -16.36 8.25
CA ALA A 228 16.04 -16.59 7.53
C ALA A 228 16.25 -17.45 6.26
N ARG A 229 17.26 -17.11 5.46
CA ARG A 229 17.63 -17.90 4.26
C ARG A 229 18.09 -19.31 4.60
N PHE A 230 18.86 -19.49 5.67
CA PHE A 230 19.32 -20.81 6.13
C PHE A 230 18.13 -21.73 6.48
N PHE A 231 17.08 -21.18 7.09
CA PHE A 231 15.84 -21.92 7.39
C PHE A 231 14.87 -22.01 6.20
N GLY A 232 15.30 -21.65 4.99
CA GLY A 232 14.47 -21.72 3.78
C GLY A 232 13.32 -20.71 3.77
N GLN A 233 13.37 -19.69 4.62
CA GLN A 233 12.33 -18.67 4.66
C GLN A 233 12.55 -17.67 3.53
N THR A 234 11.57 -17.60 2.64
CA THR A 234 11.51 -16.60 1.59
C THR A 234 10.93 -15.30 2.14
N ASN A 235 11.34 -14.17 1.56
CA ASN A 235 10.78 -12.88 1.91
C ASN A 235 9.26 -12.93 1.68
N ARG A 236 8.46 -12.62 2.70
CA ARG A 236 7.00 -12.57 2.53
C ARG A 236 6.63 -11.34 1.73
N ALA A 237 5.57 -11.43 0.92
CA ALA A 237 5.05 -10.29 0.18
C ALA A 237 4.75 -9.12 1.12
N MET A 238 4.92 -7.89 0.65
CA MET A 238 4.50 -6.71 1.38
C MET A 238 2.97 -6.74 1.58
N LEU A 239 2.50 -6.20 2.69
CA LEU A 239 1.06 -6.05 2.96
C LEU A 239 0.43 -4.99 2.05
N PHE A 240 1.22 -3.99 1.68
CA PHE A 240 0.83 -2.94 0.74
C PHE A 240 2.05 -2.48 -0.05
N THR A 241 1.81 -1.98 -1.26
CA THR A 241 2.84 -1.38 -2.11
C THR A 241 2.93 0.13 -1.88
N PRO A 242 4.04 0.80 -2.27
CA PRO A 242 4.04 2.26 -2.40
C PRO A 242 2.98 2.73 -3.42
N PRO A 243 2.64 4.03 -3.45
CA PRO A 243 1.82 4.60 -4.52
C PRO A 243 2.42 4.26 -5.89
N LEU A 244 1.55 4.14 -6.89
CA LEU A 244 1.93 3.74 -8.24
C LEU A 244 3.03 4.66 -8.80
N PRO A 245 4.20 4.12 -9.21
CA PRO A 245 5.33 4.92 -9.64
C PRO A 245 5.04 5.66 -10.96
N SER A 246 5.79 6.72 -11.24
CA SER A 246 5.60 7.55 -12.43
C SER A 246 6.11 6.93 -13.73
N ASP A 247 7.04 6.00 -13.64
CA ASP A 247 7.61 5.25 -14.76
C ASP A 247 7.80 3.81 -14.29
N ILE A 248 7.60 2.85 -15.20
CA ILE A 248 7.75 1.41 -14.94
C ILE A 248 8.33 0.77 -16.19
N ASP A 249 9.42 0.02 -16.04
CA ASP A 249 9.96 -0.84 -17.09
C ASP A 249 9.80 -2.35 -16.78
N GLU A 250 10.19 -3.20 -17.74
CA GLU A 250 10.11 -4.66 -17.62
C GLU A 250 11.00 -5.25 -16.50
N ASP A 251 12.12 -4.61 -16.20
CA ASP A 251 13.02 -5.06 -15.13
C ASP A 251 12.37 -4.78 -13.76
N GLU A 252 11.75 -3.62 -13.60
CA GLU A 252 11.02 -3.22 -12.39
C GLU A 252 9.80 -4.09 -12.14
N LEU A 253 9.04 -4.44 -13.19
CA LEU A 253 7.93 -5.39 -13.11
C LEU A 253 8.35 -6.76 -12.60
N SER A 254 9.44 -7.28 -13.16
CA SER A 254 10.01 -8.56 -12.74
C SER A 254 10.43 -8.51 -11.26
N CYS A 255 11.02 -7.39 -10.81
CA CYS A 255 11.36 -7.18 -9.40
C CYS A 255 10.12 -7.10 -8.49
N MET A 256 9.01 -6.55 -8.99
CA MET A 256 7.72 -6.54 -8.31
C MET A 256 6.99 -7.89 -8.36
N HIS A 257 7.57 -8.91 -9.01
CA HIS A 257 6.94 -10.21 -9.28
C HIS A 257 5.62 -10.06 -10.05
N ILE A 258 5.54 -9.04 -10.91
CA ILE A 258 4.45 -8.80 -11.84
C ILE A 258 4.92 -9.31 -13.20
N ASP A 259 4.74 -10.60 -13.43
CA ASP A 259 5.20 -11.23 -14.66
C ASP A 259 4.14 -11.18 -15.76
N ALA A 260 4.61 -11.17 -17.01
CA ALA A 260 3.76 -11.41 -18.16
C ALA A 260 3.05 -12.76 -18.00
N CYS A 261 1.76 -12.80 -18.33
CA CYS A 261 1.02 -14.06 -18.28
C CYS A 261 1.67 -15.07 -19.23
N SER A 262 1.74 -16.34 -18.83
CA SER A 262 2.09 -17.43 -19.76
C SER A 262 1.00 -17.64 -20.83
N ASP A 263 -0.15 -17.02 -20.63
CA ASP A 263 -1.29 -17.04 -21.53
C ASP A 263 -1.08 -16.07 -22.70
N ALA A 264 -0.85 -16.63 -23.89
CA ALA A 264 -0.68 -15.88 -25.13
C ALA A 264 -1.96 -15.14 -25.58
N SER A 265 -3.10 -15.32 -24.89
CA SER A 265 -4.34 -14.58 -25.15
C SER A 265 -4.39 -13.19 -24.51
N ARG A 266 -3.39 -12.79 -23.71
CA ARG A 266 -3.40 -11.51 -22.99
C ARG A 266 -2.10 -10.73 -23.16
N ILE A 267 -2.24 -9.42 -23.38
CA ILE A 267 -1.10 -8.50 -23.51
C ILE A 267 -0.95 -7.72 -22.21
N LEU A 268 0.23 -7.82 -21.59
CA LEU A 268 0.58 -7.00 -20.41
C LEU A 268 0.84 -5.56 -20.84
N ILE A 269 -0.01 -4.63 -20.41
CA ILE A 269 0.10 -3.20 -20.77
C ILE A 269 0.70 -2.33 -19.67
N GLY A 270 0.70 -2.78 -18.42
CA GLY A 270 1.03 -1.95 -17.28
C GLY A 270 0.87 -2.65 -15.94
N VAL A 271 0.92 -1.82 -14.90
CA VAL A 271 0.54 -2.18 -13.53
C VAL A 271 -0.74 -1.43 -13.19
N ALA A 272 -1.73 -2.13 -12.65
CA ALA A 272 -2.91 -1.57 -12.05
C ALA A 272 -2.73 -1.38 -10.54
N ASP A 273 -3.27 -0.28 -10.03
CA ASP A 273 -3.33 0.01 -8.62
C ASP A 273 -4.71 -0.34 -8.06
N THR A 274 -4.75 -1.28 -7.10
CA THR A 274 -5.96 -1.67 -6.37
C THR A 274 -6.29 -0.72 -5.21
N GLY A 275 -5.39 0.22 -4.91
CA GLY A 275 -5.44 1.06 -3.73
C GLY A 275 -4.66 0.50 -2.53
N VAL A 276 -4.26 -0.79 -2.56
CA VAL A 276 -3.45 -1.46 -1.51
C VAL A 276 -2.21 -2.13 -2.10
N SER A 277 -2.37 -2.89 -3.19
CA SER A 277 -1.31 -3.57 -3.91
C SER A 277 -1.35 -3.28 -5.40
N PHE A 278 -0.32 -3.73 -6.08
CA PHE A 278 -0.23 -3.73 -7.54
C PHE A 278 -0.74 -5.04 -8.11
N GLU A 279 -1.40 -4.96 -9.27
CA GLU A 279 -1.80 -6.09 -10.09
C GLU A 279 -1.33 -5.87 -11.53
N PRO A 280 -1.03 -6.93 -12.30
CA PRO A 280 -0.77 -6.77 -13.72
C PRO A 280 -2.01 -6.24 -14.45
N ALA A 281 -1.82 -5.20 -15.28
CA ALA A 281 -2.86 -4.69 -16.16
C ALA A 281 -2.74 -5.38 -17.53
N PHE A 282 -3.79 -6.10 -17.93
CA PHE A 282 -3.84 -6.83 -19.19
C PHE A 282 -4.89 -6.27 -20.14
N ILE A 283 -4.71 -6.53 -21.43
CA ILE A 283 -5.75 -6.50 -22.46
C ILE A 283 -5.95 -7.92 -22.97
N ASP A 284 -7.20 -8.38 -23.00
CA ASP A 284 -7.56 -9.65 -23.60
C ASP A 284 -7.63 -9.51 -25.14
N LEU A 285 -6.93 -10.38 -25.86
CA LEU A 285 -6.94 -10.42 -27.33
C LEU A 285 -8.31 -10.81 -27.88
N CYS A 286 -9.17 -11.42 -27.08
CA CYS A 286 -10.55 -11.74 -27.43
C CYS A 286 -11.56 -10.65 -27.00
N ALA A 287 -11.09 -9.48 -26.53
CA ALA A 287 -11.97 -8.40 -26.08
C ALA A 287 -12.83 -7.78 -27.22
N GLY A 288 -12.55 -8.11 -28.47
CA GLY A 288 -13.18 -7.54 -29.65
C GLY A 288 -12.57 -6.18 -29.99
N SER A 289 -12.99 -5.12 -29.29
CA SER A 289 -12.50 -3.77 -29.54
C SER A 289 -12.12 -3.01 -28.27
N VAL A 290 -10.98 -2.31 -28.34
CA VAL A 290 -10.40 -1.51 -27.26
C VAL A 290 -10.21 -0.07 -27.74
N ALA A 291 -10.75 0.88 -27.00
CA ALA A 291 -10.57 2.31 -27.27
C ALA A 291 -9.54 2.93 -26.31
N ILE A 292 -8.52 3.59 -26.87
CA ILE A 292 -7.55 4.39 -26.12
C ILE A 292 -7.96 5.86 -26.24
N ILE A 293 -8.48 6.47 -25.18
CA ILE A 293 -8.90 7.87 -25.17
C ILE A 293 -7.78 8.69 -24.55
N ALA A 294 -7.16 9.59 -25.31
CA ALA A 294 -6.03 10.35 -24.82
C ALA A 294 -5.85 11.71 -25.52
N PRO A 295 -5.56 12.77 -24.75
CA PRO A 295 -5.00 14.00 -25.30
C PRO A 295 -3.64 13.76 -25.98
N PRO A 296 -3.21 14.69 -26.87
CA PRO A 296 -1.89 14.63 -27.47
C PRO A 296 -0.76 14.49 -26.44
N HIS A 297 0.26 13.69 -26.78
CA HIS A 297 1.48 13.49 -25.96
C HIS A 297 1.29 12.82 -24.60
N ARG A 298 0.21 12.07 -24.39
CA ARG A 298 -0.06 11.38 -23.11
C ARG A 298 0.34 9.92 -23.03
N GLY A 299 0.75 9.33 -24.15
CA GLY A 299 1.25 7.96 -24.22
C GLY A 299 0.38 7.00 -25.02
N ALA A 300 -0.71 7.46 -25.64
CA ALA A 300 -1.57 6.61 -26.48
C ALA A 300 -0.81 5.93 -27.63
N HIS A 301 0.04 6.69 -28.35
CA HIS A 301 0.87 6.12 -29.41
C HIS A 301 1.84 5.06 -28.87
N THR A 302 2.49 5.33 -27.73
CA THR A 302 3.39 4.38 -27.07
C THR A 302 2.67 3.09 -26.68
N LEU A 303 1.47 3.21 -26.10
CA LEU A 303 0.65 2.07 -25.71
C LEU A 303 0.18 1.26 -26.93
N LEU A 304 -0.29 1.93 -27.99
CA LEU A 304 -0.75 1.29 -29.22
C LEU A 304 0.38 0.54 -29.93
N GLU A 305 1.57 1.14 -30.01
CA GLU A 305 2.76 0.49 -30.59
C GLU A 305 3.21 -0.71 -29.77
N ARG A 306 3.10 -0.63 -28.43
CA ARG A 306 3.39 -1.73 -27.54
C ARG A 306 2.42 -2.90 -27.72
N ILE A 307 1.11 -2.62 -27.77
CA ILE A 307 0.09 -3.63 -28.04
C ILE A 307 0.36 -4.32 -29.38
N ARG A 308 0.66 -3.55 -30.43
CA ARG A 308 1.01 -4.09 -31.75
C ARG A 308 2.23 -5.01 -31.69
N ARG A 309 3.27 -4.61 -30.95
CA ARG A 309 4.50 -5.39 -30.82
C ARG A 309 4.31 -6.69 -30.05
N GLU A 310 3.63 -6.64 -28.90
CA GLU A 310 3.34 -7.82 -28.09
C GLU A 310 2.41 -8.80 -28.83
N ALA A 311 1.39 -8.28 -29.51
CA ALA A 311 0.54 -9.09 -30.39
C ALA A 311 1.36 -9.84 -31.45
N MET A 312 2.29 -9.15 -32.13
CA MET A 312 3.17 -9.79 -33.11
C MET A 312 4.11 -10.83 -32.47
N ARG A 313 4.60 -10.60 -31.24
CA ARG A 313 5.38 -11.60 -30.50
C ARG A 313 4.58 -12.86 -30.20
N HIS A 314 3.28 -12.73 -29.90
CA HIS A 314 2.37 -13.85 -29.69
C HIS A 314 1.83 -14.48 -30.98
N GLY A 315 2.11 -13.88 -32.14
CA GLY A 315 1.63 -14.37 -33.44
C GLY A 315 0.13 -14.12 -33.67
N THR A 316 -0.48 -13.21 -32.91
CA THR A 316 -1.90 -12.88 -33.02
C THR A 316 -2.07 -11.58 -33.83
N PRO A 317 -2.87 -11.56 -34.91
CA PRO A 317 -3.15 -10.34 -35.64
C PRO A 317 -3.95 -9.36 -34.77
N VAL A 318 -3.58 -8.08 -34.80
CA VAL A 318 -4.28 -6.98 -34.12
C VAL A 318 -4.32 -5.80 -35.08
N ASP A 319 -5.51 -5.26 -35.28
CA ASP A 319 -5.73 -4.10 -36.14
C ASP A 319 -5.65 -2.82 -35.31
N CYS A 320 -4.63 -2.00 -35.57
CA CYS A 320 -4.38 -0.78 -34.83
C CYS A 320 -4.69 0.47 -35.66
N PHE A 321 -5.58 1.34 -35.17
CA PHE A 321 -5.98 2.58 -35.83
C PHE A 321 -5.65 3.82 -34.97
N PRO A 322 -4.54 4.52 -35.23
CA PRO A 322 -4.25 5.78 -34.55
C PRO A 322 -5.19 6.91 -35.01
N ASP A 323 -5.44 7.90 -34.16
CA ASP A 323 -6.23 9.12 -34.43
C ASP A 323 -7.58 8.88 -35.15
N ALA A 324 -8.38 7.96 -34.62
CA ALA A 324 -9.62 7.46 -35.21
C ALA A 324 -10.84 8.40 -35.09
N ASP A 325 -10.69 9.62 -34.56
CA ASP A 325 -11.79 10.55 -34.29
C ASP A 325 -12.67 10.78 -35.51
N GLU A 326 -12.06 11.05 -36.68
CA GLU A 326 -12.80 11.32 -37.92
C GLU A 326 -13.51 10.08 -38.49
N ALA A 327 -12.95 8.88 -38.29
CA ALA A 327 -13.49 7.63 -38.81
C ALA A 327 -14.78 7.21 -38.08
N LEU A 328 -14.96 7.66 -36.84
CA LEU A 328 -16.16 7.41 -36.04
C LEU A 328 -17.23 8.51 -36.19
N GLU A 329 -16.95 9.62 -36.87
CA GLU A 329 -17.92 10.71 -37.01
C GLU A 329 -19.19 10.30 -37.76
N PRO A 330 -20.39 10.63 -37.25
CA PRO A 330 -21.64 10.18 -37.85
C PRO A 330 -22.01 10.82 -39.20
N MET A 331 -21.23 11.76 -39.73
CA MET A 331 -21.54 12.51 -40.96
C MET A 331 -20.60 12.17 -42.12
N LYS A 332 -19.49 11.45 -41.87
CA LYS A 332 -18.52 10.99 -42.87
C LYS A 332 -18.82 9.58 -43.42
N TYR A 333 -20.01 9.01 -43.16
CA TYR A 333 -20.45 7.69 -43.63
C TYR A 333 -20.32 7.45 -45.14
N MET A 334 -20.18 8.50 -45.94
CA MET A 334 -20.26 8.44 -47.41
C MET A 334 -18.91 8.61 -48.12
N SER A 335 -17.80 8.83 -47.42
CA SER A 335 -16.50 9.18 -48.02
C SER A 335 -15.41 8.09 -47.99
N GLY A 336 -15.75 6.85 -47.62
CA GLY A 336 -15.01 5.68 -48.12
C GLY A 336 -13.95 5.02 -47.22
N ASP A 337 -13.70 5.50 -45.99
CA ASP A 337 -12.79 4.81 -45.08
C ASP A 337 -13.57 4.03 -44.00
N ASN A 338 -14.02 2.82 -44.38
CA ASN A 338 -14.79 1.92 -43.52
C ASN A 338 -13.92 0.88 -42.80
N ALA A 339 -12.59 0.93 -42.93
CA ALA A 339 -11.69 -0.09 -42.42
C ALA A 339 -11.86 -0.30 -40.90
N LEU A 340 -11.86 0.79 -40.12
CA LEU A 340 -12.07 0.73 -38.67
C LEU A 340 -13.43 0.11 -38.31
N ARG A 341 -14.50 0.45 -39.03
CA ARG A 341 -15.85 -0.04 -38.73
C ARG A 341 -16.01 -1.51 -39.08
N LEU A 342 -15.40 -1.96 -40.16
CA LEU A 342 -15.34 -3.37 -40.54
C LEU A 342 -14.54 -4.16 -39.49
N SER A 343 -13.43 -3.60 -39.02
CA SER A 343 -12.61 -4.17 -37.94
C SER A 343 -13.39 -4.28 -36.63
N ILE A 344 -14.09 -3.22 -36.19
CA ILE A 344 -14.92 -3.25 -34.96
C ILE A 344 -16.06 -4.27 -35.08
N ALA A 345 -16.63 -4.47 -36.27
CA ALA A 345 -17.67 -5.46 -36.51
C ALA A 345 -17.14 -6.90 -36.55
N ASP A 346 -15.84 -7.07 -36.82
CA ASP A 346 -15.16 -8.36 -36.80
C ASP A 346 -14.64 -8.67 -35.39
N THR A 347 -15.32 -9.60 -34.71
CA THR A 347 -14.91 -10.03 -33.37
C THR A 347 -13.81 -11.09 -33.36
N SER A 348 -13.34 -11.53 -34.54
CA SER A 348 -12.27 -12.53 -34.65
C SER A 348 -10.87 -11.95 -34.49
N THR A 349 -10.72 -10.63 -34.68
CA THR A 349 -9.45 -9.90 -34.57
C THR A 349 -9.60 -8.77 -33.56
N LEU A 350 -8.63 -8.62 -32.66
CA LEU A 350 -8.63 -7.49 -31.72
C LEU A 350 -8.45 -6.19 -32.51
N THR A 351 -9.39 -5.27 -32.34
CA THR A 351 -9.32 -3.93 -32.91
C THR A 351 -8.96 -2.93 -31.82
N VAL A 352 -7.83 -2.24 -31.96
CA VAL A 352 -7.38 -1.21 -31.02
C VAL A 352 -7.30 0.12 -31.73
N PHE A 353 -7.95 1.15 -31.19
CA PHE A 353 -7.95 2.47 -31.82
C PHE A 353 -7.82 3.58 -30.80
N SER A 354 -7.17 4.68 -31.19
CA SER A 354 -6.97 5.83 -30.31
C SER A 354 -7.87 7.00 -30.71
N LEU A 355 -8.41 7.72 -29.73
CA LEU A 355 -9.25 8.89 -29.90
C LEU A 355 -8.77 10.04 -29.00
N ARG A 356 -9.03 11.28 -29.39
CA ARG A 356 -8.73 12.45 -28.54
C ARG A 356 -9.73 12.61 -27.40
N THR A 357 -10.98 12.23 -27.64
CA THR A 357 -12.08 12.30 -26.65
C THR A 357 -13.01 11.11 -26.84
N SER A 358 -13.82 10.81 -25.83
CA SER A 358 -14.86 9.79 -25.91
C SER A 358 -16.08 10.21 -26.74
N ARG A 359 -16.21 11.48 -27.15
CA ARG A 359 -17.41 12.00 -27.85
C ARG A 359 -17.82 11.20 -29.10
N PRO A 360 -16.89 10.68 -29.93
CA PRO A 360 -17.24 9.87 -31.09
C PRO A 360 -17.68 8.45 -30.72
N LEU A 361 -17.45 7.99 -29.48
CA LEU A 361 -17.81 6.66 -29.02
C LEU A 361 -19.30 6.57 -28.66
N ARG A 362 -19.95 5.56 -29.21
CA ARG A 362 -21.22 5.06 -28.69
C ARG A 362 -20.92 3.86 -27.81
N ILE A 363 -21.17 4.02 -26.51
CA ILE A 363 -20.98 2.97 -25.51
C ILE A 363 -22.32 2.23 -25.36
N PRO A 364 -22.36 0.89 -25.37
CA PRO A 364 -21.24 -0.08 -25.46
C PRO A 364 -20.91 -0.56 -26.90
N ASP A 365 -21.60 -0.06 -27.92
CA ASP A 365 -21.58 -0.60 -29.30
C ASP A 365 -20.18 -0.62 -29.97
N HIS A 366 -19.21 0.16 -29.51
CA HIS A 366 -17.91 0.32 -30.18
C HIS A 366 -16.68 -0.14 -29.38
N ALA A 367 -16.75 -0.25 -28.05
CA ALA A 367 -15.64 -0.75 -27.21
C ALA A 367 -16.11 -1.08 -25.79
N SER A 368 -15.89 -2.33 -25.37
CA SER A 368 -16.18 -2.81 -24.01
C SER A 368 -15.06 -2.48 -23.02
N VAL A 369 -13.82 -2.38 -23.52
CA VAL A 369 -12.61 -2.00 -22.78
C VAL A 369 -12.16 -0.62 -23.23
N ARG A 370 -11.90 0.28 -22.28
CA ARG A 370 -11.41 1.64 -22.55
C ARG A 370 -10.20 1.95 -21.69
N ILE A 371 -9.22 2.62 -22.27
CA ILE A 371 -8.03 3.10 -21.56
C ILE A 371 -8.00 4.62 -21.71
N VAL A 372 -8.25 5.33 -20.60
CA VAL A 372 -8.44 6.77 -20.60
C VAL A 372 -7.24 7.47 -19.97
N PHE A 373 -6.54 8.29 -20.74
CA PHE A 373 -5.50 9.19 -20.26
C PHE A 373 -6.14 10.54 -19.92
N ALA A 374 -6.37 10.80 -18.62
CA ALA A 374 -7.13 11.96 -18.15
C ALA A 374 -6.51 13.28 -18.63
N CYS A 375 -7.28 14.24 -19.11
CA CYS A 375 -6.80 15.55 -19.56
C CYS A 375 -6.58 16.56 -18.42
N GLY A 376 -7.05 16.26 -17.21
CA GLY A 376 -6.93 17.12 -16.03
C GLY A 376 -8.09 18.10 -15.87
N ASP A 377 -8.98 18.20 -16.86
CA ASP A 377 -10.26 18.87 -16.73
C ASP A 377 -11.32 17.88 -16.22
N ARG A 378 -11.83 18.14 -15.01
CA ARG A 378 -12.76 17.24 -14.33
C ARG A 378 -14.00 16.92 -15.17
N ASN A 379 -14.55 17.88 -15.92
CA ASN A 379 -15.77 17.65 -16.68
C ASN A 379 -15.51 16.79 -17.93
N ALA A 380 -14.39 17.04 -18.62
CA ALA A 380 -13.97 16.22 -19.74
C ALA A 380 -13.60 14.79 -19.28
N ASP A 381 -12.88 14.64 -18.17
CA ASP A 381 -12.48 13.34 -17.63
C ASP A 381 -13.67 12.50 -17.19
N LEU A 382 -14.69 13.13 -16.57
CA LEU A 382 -15.97 12.50 -16.28
C LEU A 382 -16.70 12.08 -17.56
N ALA A 383 -16.70 12.93 -18.59
CA ALA A 383 -17.33 12.62 -19.87
C ALA A 383 -16.65 11.44 -20.58
N ASP A 384 -15.33 11.30 -20.42
CA ASP A 384 -14.54 10.19 -20.94
C ASP A 384 -14.71 8.88 -20.15
N GLY A 385 -15.39 8.95 -18.99
CA GLY A 385 -15.85 7.82 -18.20
C GLY A 385 -15.01 7.52 -16.97
N ILE A 386 -14.11 8.43 -16.57
CA ILE A 386 -13.38 8.30 -15.30
C ILE A 386 -14.37 8.53 -14.15
N PRO A 387 -14.46 7.63 -13.15
CA PRO A 387 -15.37 7.79 -12.03
C PRO A 387 -15.12 9.04 -11.17
N ALA A 388 -16.19 9.61 -10.62
CA ALA A 388 -16.14 10.87 -9.87
C ALA A 388 -15.42 10.76 -8.52
N ASP A 389 -15.50 9.59 -7.88
CA ASP A 389 -14.78 9.19 -6.68
C ASP A 389 -13.28 9.06 -6.96
N MET A 390 -12.89 8.40 -8.05
CA MET A 390 -11.49 8.32 -8.46
C MET A 390 -10.88 9.71 -8.70
N LEU A 391 -11.60 10.63 -9.35
CA LEU A 391 -11.18 12.02 -9.53
C LEU A 391 -11.17 12.85 -8.23
N ALA A 392 -11.83 12.40 -7.17
CA ALA A 392 -11.82 13.07 -5.87
C ALA A 392 -10.66 12.56 -4.98
N ASP A 393 -10.32 11.28 -5.10
CA ASP A 393 -9.32 10.60 -4.27
C ASP A 393 -7.88 10.90 -4.70
N HIS A 394 -7.66 11.42 -5.90
CA HIS A 394 -6.33 11.70 -6.44
C HIS A 394 -6.19 13.15 -6.88
N ALA A 395 -4.98 13.71 -6.68
CA ALA A 395 -4.65 15.03 -7.22
C ALA A 395 -4.67 15.00 -8.76
N PRO A 396 -5.07 16.10 -9.43
CA PRO A 396 -5.05 16.16 -10.90
C PRO A 396 -3.67 15.85 -11.50
N SER A 397 -2.59 16.26 -10.83
CA SER A 397 -1.22 15.96 -11.23
C SER A 397 -0.91 14.46 -11.29
N GLU A 398 -1.59 13.63 -10.50
CA GLU A 398 -1.41 12.18 -10.49
C GLU A 398 -1.85 11.57 -11.82
N PHE A 399 -3.05 11.92 -12.29
CA PHE A 399 -3.55 11.44 -13.58
C PHE A 399 -2.77 12.00 -14.77
N MET A 400 -2.18 13.18 -14.61
CA MET A 400 -1.44 13.86 -15.67
C MET A 400 -0.03 13.30 -15.91
N ARG A 401 0.44 12.36 -15.08
CA ARG A 401 1.75 11.71 -15.27
C ARG A 401 1.83 10.98 -16.62
N PRO A 402 2.96 11.04 -17.34
CA PRO A 402 3.15 10.26 -18.58
C PRO A 402 2.93 8.77 -18.35
N GLY A 403 2.18 8.10 -19.23
CA GLY A 403 1.87 6.68 -19.09
C GLY A 403 0.81 6.35 -18.03
N ARG A 404 0.33 7.32 -17.27
CA ARG A 404 -0.79 7.15 -16.34
C ARG A 404 -2.11 7.15 -17.11
N ALA A 405 -2.91 6.11 -16.91
CA ALA A 405 -4.23 5.97 -17.50
C ALA A 405 -5.21 5.33 -16.52
N VAL A 406 -6.49 5.31 -16.89
CA VAL A 406 -7.54 4.58 -16.19
C VAL A 406 -8.04 3.48 -17.12
N LEU A 407 -7.89 2.22 -16.70
CA LEU A 407 -8.44 1.06 -17.38
C LEU A 407 -9.89 0.85 -16.93
N LEU A 408 -10.82 0.98 -17.88
CA LEU A 408 -12.25 0.77 -17.69
C LEU A 408 -12.63 -0.56 -18.37
N GLU A 409 -13.04 -1.54 -17.58
CA GLU A 409 -13.37 -2.88 -18.04
C GLU A 409 -14.46 -3.49 -17.13
N GLN A 410 -15.51 -4.05 -17.74
CA GLN A 410 -16.59 -4.75 -17.02
C GLN A 410 -17.25 -3.95 -15.86
N GLY A 411 -17.30 -2.63 -16.00
CA GLY A 411 -17.85 -1.74 -14.95
C GLY A 411 -16.87 -1.42 -13.81
N CYS A 412 -15.65 -1.92 -13.87
CA CYS A 412 -14.56 -1.57 -12.97
C CYS A 412 -13.67 -0.49 -13.59
N ALA A 413 -13.14 0.40 -12.76
CA ALA A 413 -12.13 1.38 -13.13
C ALA A 413 -10.89 1.16 -12.27
N ARG A 414 -9.72 1.04 -12.91
CA ARG A 414 -8.43 0.85 -12.23
C ARG A 414 -7.44 1.89 -12.72
N LEU A 415 -6.77 2.58 -11.81
CA LEU A 415 -5.65 3.45 -12.16
C LEU A 415 -4.47 2.58 -12.59
N ILE A 416 -3.90 2.83 -13.76
CA ILE A 416 -2.81 2.03 -14.31
C ILE A 416 -1.61 2.89 -14.70
N GLN A 417 -0.41 2.35 -14.54
CA GLN A 417 0.81 2.89 -15.11
C GLN A 417 1.23 1.99 -16.26
N CYS A 418 1.20 2.52 -17.47
CA CYS A 418 1.63 1.80 -18.66
C CYS A 418 3.15 1.62 -18.64
N ILE A 419 3.60 0.45 -19.10
CA ILE A 419 5.02 0.10 -19.14
C ILE A 419 5.69 0.95 -20.22
N ARG A 420 6.84 1.49 -19.88
CA ARG A 420 7.70 2.17 -20.82
C ARG A 420 8.56 1.16 -21.56
N ASP A 421 8.38 1.11 -22.87
CA ASP A 421 9.31 0.39 -23.72
C ASP A 421 10.66 1.10 -23.73
N ARG A 422 11.73 0.37 -23.39
CA ARG A 422 13.11 0.80 -23.67
C ARG A 422 13.38 0.65 -25.16
N SER A 423 12.73 1.43 -26.01
CA SER A 423 13.04 1.48 -27.44
C SER A 423 13.91 2.71 -27.77
N GLY A 424 15.22 2.46 -27.95
CA GLY A 424 16.11 3.20 -28.85
C GLY A 424 16.62 4.57 -28.39
N THR A 425 17.92 4.63 -28.07
CA THR A 425 18.75 5.79 -28.45
C THR A 425 18.99 5.77 -29.95
#